data_AF-A0A976HJN3-F1
#
_entry.id   AF-A0A976HJN3-F1
#
_cell.length_a   1.000
_cell.length_b   1.000
_cell.length_c   1.000
_cell.angle_alpha   90.00
_cell.angle_beta   90.00
_cell.angle_gamma   90.00
#
_symmetry.space_group_name_H-M   'P 1'
#
loop_
_entity.id
_entity.type
_entity.pdbx_description
1 polymer ?
#
loop_
_entity_poly.entity_id
_entity_poly.type
_entity_poly.pdbx_seq_one_letter_code
_entity_poly.pdbx_strand_id
1 'polypeptide(L)'
;MDFKTAIVTCLTKYVDFDGRASKAEFWWFFLFQIIVIVVLSIVLQMLGTLASLALLLPGLGAGVRRLHDIGKSGWWILIGLIPVIGWIIAIYWAIQPSQPEPNNWGAPPAA
;
A
#
# COMPACT_ATOMS: atom_id res chain seq x y z
N MET A 1 -9.17 0.55 -12.03
CA MET A 1 -9.41 -0.50 -11.00
C MET A 1 -10.44 -0.08 -9.94
N ASP A 2 -11.33 -1.01 -9.53
CA ASP A 2 -12.42 -0.78 -8.54
C ASP A 2 -12.03 -1.08 -7.09
N PHE A 3 -12.77 -0.51 -6.12
CA PHE A 3 -12.55 -0.64 -4.67
C PHE A 3 -12.51 -2.11 -4.19
N LYS A 4 -13.52 -2.91 -4.56
CA LYS A 4 -13.59 -4.33 -4.16
C LYS A 4 -12.41 -5.11 -4.70
N THR A 5 -12.05 -4.87 -5.95
CA THR A 5 -10.90 -5.51 -6.61
C THR A 5 -9.60 -5.16 -5.89
N ALA A 6 -9.42 -3.92 -5.43
CA ALA A 6 -8.24 -3.53 -4.65
C ALA A 6 -8.07 -4.36 -3.38
N ILE A 7 -9.15 -4.49 -2.62
CA ILE A 7 -9.14 -5.22 -1.35
C ILE A 7 -8.79 -6.69 -1.60
N VAL A 8 -9.47 -7.33 -2.55
CA VAL A 8 -9.23 -8.74 -2.86
C VAL A 8 -7.80 -8.95 -3.37
N THR A 9 -7.29 -8.08 -4.26
CA THR A 9 -5.92 -8.18 -4.76
C THR A 9 -4.90 -8.06 -3.64
N CYS A 10 -5.01 -7.06 -2.77
CA CYS A 10 -4.07 -6.86 -1.66
C CYS A 10 -4.13 -7.98 -0.62
N LEU A 11 -5.32 -8.50 -0.30
CA LEU A 11 -5.48 -9.62 0.63
C LEU A 11 -5.06 -10.96 0.03
N THR A 12 -5.18 -11.14 -1.28
CA THR A 12 -4.66 -12.33 -1.98
C THR A 12 -3.14 -12.30 -2.03
N LYS A 13 -2.56 -11.12 -2.30
CA LYS A 13 -1.11 -10.84 -2.33
C LYS A 13 -0.57 -10.39 -0.97
N TYR A 14 -0.95 -11.12 0.08
CA TYR A 14 -0.76 -10.70 1.48
C TYR A 14 0.73 -10.51 1.89
N VAL A 15 1.61 -11.47 1.56
CA VAL A 15 3.07 -11.37 1.77
C VAL A 15 3.83 -11.34 0.44
N ASP A 16 3.15 -10.93 -0.63
CA ASP A 16 3.80 -10.79 -1.93
C ASP A 16 4.30 -9.35 -2.10
N PHE A 17 5.63 -9.22 -2.01
CA PHE A 17 6.35 -7.97 -2.18
C PHE A 17 6.84 -7.76 -3.61
N ASP A 18 6.64 -8.74 -4.50
CA ASP A 18 7.09 -8.64 -5.87
C ASP A 18 6.02 -8.06 -6.79
N GLY A 19 6.47 -7.47 -7.89
CA GLY A 19 5.60 -6.82 -8.86
C GLY A 19 5.24 -5.38 -8.52
N ARG A 20 4.20 -4.89 -9.19
CA ARG A 20 3.80 -3.48 -9.22
C ARG A 20 2.34 -3.32 -8.80
N ALA A 21 2.05 -2.25 -8.07
CA ALA A 21 0.70 -1.86 -7.69
C ALA A 21 0.32 -0.53 -8.34
N SER A 22 -0.86 -0.48 -8.97
CA SER A 22 -1.37 0.77 -9.54
C SER A 22 -1.69 1.79 -8.43
N LYS A 23 -1.76 3.08 -8.80
CA LYS A 23 -2.19 4.14 -7.88
C LYS A 23 -3.55 3.81 -7.25
N ALA A 24 -4.52 3.38 -8.06
CA ALA A 24 -5.86 3.05 -7.57
C ALA A 24 -5.83 1.88 -6.57
N GLU A 25 -5.02 0.85 -6.81
CA GLU A 25 -4.85 -0.27 -5.90
C GLU A 25 -4.34 0.15 -4.53
N PHE A 26 -3.27 0.95 -4.52
CA PHE A 26 -2.69 1.45 -3.28
C PHE A 26 -3.69 2.32 -2.49
N TRP A 27 -4.30 3.32 -3.12
CA TRP A 27 -5.15 4.27 -2.42
C TRP A 27 -6.48 3.69 -1.95
N TRP A 28 -7.10 2.78 -2.71
CA TRP A 28 -8.30 2.08 -2.24
C TRP A 28 -8.01 1.16 -1.07
N PHE A 29 -6.90 0.43 -1.11
CA PHE A 29 -6.52 -0.43 0.00
C PHE A 29 -6.11 0.37 1.24
N PHE A 30 -5.41 1.50 1.06
CA PHE A 30 -5.09 2.42 2.15
C PHE A 30 -6.36 2.99 2.82
N LEU A 31 -7.34 3.41 2.02
CA LEU A 31 -8.63 3.87 2.53
C LEU A 31 -9.35 2.75 3.30
N PHE A 32 -9.38 1.54 2.77
CA PHE A 32 -9.96 0.38 3.45
C PHE A 32 -9.31 0.13 4.82
N GLN A 33 -7.98 0.15 4.90
CA GLN A 33 -7.25 -0.01 6.16
C GLN A 33 -7.65 1.05 7.19
N ILE A 34 -7.69 2.32 6.80
CA ILE A 34 -8.10 3.42 7.68
C ILE A 34 -9.51 3.17 8.22
N ILE A 35 -10.46 2.86 7.33
CA ILE A 35 -11.87 2.65 7.73
C ILE A 35 -11.97 1.48 8.71
N VAL A 36 -11.36 0.33 8.41
CA VAL A 36 -11.41 -0.85 9.28
C VAL A 36 -10.80 -0.55 10.65
N ILE A 37 -9.63 0.07 10.69
CA ILE A 37 -8.94 0.37 11.95
C ILE A 37 -9.73 1.37 12.77
N VAL A 38 -10.25 2.45 12.17
CA VAL A 38 -11.03 3.49 12.88
C VAL A 38 -12.34 2.90 13.42
N VAL A 39 -13.11 2.20 12.60
CA VAL A 39 -14.40 1.62 13.01
C VAL A 39 -14.21 0.61 14.14
N LEU A 40 -13.24 -0.30 14.03
CA LEU A 40 -12.98 -1.28 15.08
C LEU A 40 -12.44 -0.65 16.36
N SER A 41 -11.64 0.43 16.25
CA SER A 41 -11.14 1.15 17.42
C SER A 41 -12.25 1.86 18.21
N ILE A 42 -13.28 2.36 17.53
CA ILE A 42 -14.45 2.98 18.16
C ILE A 42 -15.29 1.95 18.91
N VAL A 43 -15.45 0.74 18.33
CA VAL A 43 -16.20 -0.35 18.97
C VAL A 43 -15.45 -0.90 20.18
N LEU A 44 -14.17 -1.25 19.98
CA LEU A 44 -13.30 -1.73 21.05
C LEU A 44 -11.84 -1.54 20.63
N GLN A 45 -11.09 -0.76 21.41
CA GLN A 45 -9.71 -0.40 21.07
C GLN A 45 -8.81 -1.61 20.77
N MET A 46 -8.97 -2.72 21.50
CA MET A 46 -8.23 -3.96 21.26
C MET A 46 -8.50 -4.56 19.86
N LEU A 47 -9.72 -4.46 19.34
CA LEU A 47 -10.03 -4.92 17.98
C LEU A 47 -9.34 -4.04 16.93
N GLY A 48 -9.26 -2.73 17.16
CA GLY A 48 -8.50 -1.82 16.33
C GLY A 48 -7.02 -2.18 16.26
N THR A 49 -6.42 -2.53 17.41
CA THR A 49 -5.03 -3.00 17.47
C THR A 49 -4.83 -4.34 16.76
N LEU A 50 -5.72 -5.31 16.92
CA LEU A 50 -5.62 -6.58 16.20
C LEU A 50 -5.77 -6.40 14.69
N ALA A 51 -6.67 -5.52 14.26
CA ALA A 51 -6.86 -5.19 12.86
C ALA A 51 -5.65 -4.49 12.25
N SER A 52 -5.01 -3.57 12.97
CA SER A 52 -3.79 -2.91 12.48
C SER A 52 -2.64 -3.90 12.32
N LEU A 53 -2.49 -4.87 13.23
CA LEU A 53 -1.50 -5.94 13.11
C LEU A 53 -1.81 -6.89 11.93
N ALA A 54 -3.07 -7.28 11.75
CA ALA A 54 -3.50 -8.15 10.65
C ALA A 54 -3.35 -7.47 9.27
N LEU A 55 -3.53 -6.16 9.20
CA LEU A 55 -3.42 -5.40 7.95
C LEU A 55 -2.01 -4.83 7.70
N LEU A 56 -1.10 -4.96 8.67
CA LEU A 56 0.26 -4.43 8.56
C LEU A 56 1.01 -5.03 7.36
N LEU A 57 1.06 -6.36 7.27
CA LEU A 57 1.78 -7.06 6.20
C LEU A 57 1.24 -6.75 4.79
N PRO A 58 -0.07 -6.86 4.51
CA PRO A 58 -0.59 -6.50 3.20
C PRO A 58 -0.45 -5.00 2.92
N GLY A 59 -0.49 -4.13 3.96
CA GLY A 59 -0.21 -2.70 3.84
C GLY A 59 1.22 -2.41 3.39
N LEU A 60 2.19 -3.09 4.01
CA LEU A 60 3.60 -3.02 3.60
C LEU A 60 3.80 -3.60 2.19
N GLY A 61 3.17 -4.72 1.87
CA GLY A 61 3.22 -5.33 0.54
C GLY A 61 2.72 -4.37 -0.55
N ALA A 62 1.55 -3.75 -0.34
CA ALA A 62 1.00 -2.75 -1.25
C ALA A 62 1.92 -1.52 -1.38
N GLY A 63 2.50 -1.05 -0.26
CA GLY A 63 3.44 0.07 -0.28
C GLY A 63 4.72 -0.24 -1.05
N VAL A 64 5.31 -1.43 -0.85
CA VAL A 64 6.49 -1.88 -1.58
C VAL A 64 6.21 -2.01 -3.08
N ARG A 65 5.11 -2.67 -3.47
CA ARG A 65 4.69 -2.78 -4.88
C ARG A 65 4.39 -1.43 -5.51
N ARG A 66 3.94 -0.45 -4.72
CA ARG A 66 3.74 0.93 -5.18
C ARG A 66 5.06 1.68 -5.40
N LEU A 67 6.07 1.44 -4.56
CA LEU A 67 7.43 1.96 -4.77
C LEU A 67 8.08 1.33 -6.01
N HIS A 68 7.92 0.03 -6.19
CA HIS A 68 8.36 -0.68 -7.40
C HIS A 68 7.72 -0.11 -8.67
N ASP A 69 6.45 0.29 -8.62
CA ASP A 69 5.74 0.86 -9.76
C ASP A 69 6.32 2.19 -10.27
N ILE A 70 7.05 2.92 -9.42
CA ILE A 70 7.77 4.15 -9.78
C ILE A 70 9.29 3.96 -9.89
N GLY A 71 9.74 2.70 -9.96
CA GLY A 71 11.14 2.33 -10.14
C GLY A 71 12.02 2.48 -8.90
N LYS A 72 11.42 2.56 -7.69
CA LYS A 72 12.14 2.64 -6.41
C LYS A 72 12.21 1.25 -5.77
N SER A 73 13.28 0.95 -5.02
CA SER A 73 13.35 -0.29 -4.24
C SER A 73 12.34 -0.29 -3.08
N GLY A 74 11.82 -1.47 -2.72
CA GLY A 74 10.90 -1.63 -1.59
C GLY A 74 11.46 -1.16 -0.23
N TRP A 75 12.79 -1.17 -0.06
CA TRP A 75 13.46 -0.68 1.15
C TRP A 75 13.17 0.78 1.47
N TRP A 76 12.81 1.58 0.46
CA TRP A 76 12.41 2.96 0.67
C TRP A 76 11.14 3.09 1.51
N ILE A 77 10.37 2.03 1.77
CA ILE A 77 9.24 2.05 2.71
C ILE A 77 9.67 2.50 4.12
N LEU A 78 10.94 2.25 4.49
CA LEU A 78 11.49 2.60 5.80
C LEU A 78 11.58 4.10 6.05
N ILE A 79 11.51 4.95 5.01
CA ILE A 79 11.43 6.41 5.23
C ILE A 79 10.20 6.79 6.04
N GLY A 80 9.14 5.96 6.01
CA GLY A 80 7.95 6.16 6.83
C GLY A 80 8.24 6.17 8.34
N LEU A 81 9.39 5.62 8.77
CA LEU A 81 9.86 5.67 10.16
C LEU A 81 10.42 7.04 10.56
N ILE A 82 10.74 7.91 9.58
CA ILE A 82 11.19 9.28 9.82
C ILE A 82 9.94 10.17 9.86
N PRO A 83 9.56 10.71 11.03
CA PRO A 83 8.34 11.50 11.15
C PRO A 83 8.43 12.79 10.34
N VAL A 84 7.26 13.26 9.90
CA VAL A 84 7.08 14.49 9.11
C VAL A 84 7.74 14.44 7.73
N ILE A 85 9.06 14.52 7.65
CA ILE A 85 9.80 14.60 6.37
C ILE A 85 9.65 13.28 5.58
N GLY A 86 9.85 12.14 6.25
CA GLY A 86 9.70 10.83 5.62
C GLY A 86 8.28 10.57 5.15
N TRP A 87 7.28 11.02 5.90
CA TRP A 87 5.87 10.90 5.53
C TRP A 87 5.52 11.74 4.29
N ILE A 88 6.03 12.98 4.21
CA ILE A 88 5.84 13.83 3.04
C ILE A 88 6.43 13.17 1.79
N ILE A 89 7.65 12.65 1.88
CA ILE A 89 8.31 11.96 0.75
C ILE A 89 7.54 10.69 0.36
N ALA A 90 7.10 9.89 1.34
CA ALA A 90 6.32 8.67 1.09
C ALA A 90 4.99 8.96 0.38
N ILE A 91 4.26 10.00 0.81
CA ILE A 91 3.03 10.45 0.15
C ILE A 91 3.32 10.96 -1.26
N TYR A 92 4.37 11.77 -1.43
CA TYR A 92 4.78 12.26 -2.74
C TYR A 92 5.03 11.10 -3.72
N TRP A 93 5.74 10.05 -3.30
CA TRP A 93 5.95 8.83 -4.08
C TRP A 93 4.67 8.03 -4.32
N ALA A 94 3.79 7.92 -3.33
CA ALA A 94 2.52 7.21 -3.46
C ALA A 94 1.57 7.80 -4.51
N ILE A 95 1.68 9.11 -4.82
CA ILE A 95 0.78 9.82 -5.76
C ILE A 95 1.32 9.85 -7.20
N GLN A 96 2.62 9.63 -7.40
CA GLN A 96 3.27 9.69 -8.72
C GLN A 96 2.58 8.81 -9.78
N PRO A 97 2.64 9.16 -11.08
CA PRO A 97 2.17 8.27 -12.12
C PRO A 97 3.00 6.97 -12.16
N SER A 98 2.36 5.86 -12.57
CA SER A 98 3.03 4.60 -12.86
C SER A 98 4.00 4.78 -14.04
N GLN A 99 5.17 4.11 -14.01
CA GLN A 99 6.06 4.12 -15.17
C GLN A 99 5.37 3.44 -16.37
N PRO A 100 5.33 4.07 -17.56
CA PRO A 100 4.66 3.48 -18.73
C PRO A 100 5.44 2.31 -19.32
N GLU A 101 6.77 2.34 -19.14
CA GLU A 101 7.66 1.27 -19.57
C GLU A 101 7.68 0.12 -18.54
N PRO A 102 7.97 -1.11 -18.98
CA PRO A 102 8.39 -2.17 -18.07
C PRO A 102 9.62 -1.75 -17.27
N ASN A 103 9.68 -2.15 -16.01
CA ASN A 103 10.84 -1.92 -15.15
C ASN A 103 11.30 -3.24 -14.51
N ASN A 104 12.27 -3.18 -13.59
CA ASN A 104 12.86 -4.36 -12.94
C ASN A 104 11.83 -5.24 -12.19
N TRP A 105 10.63 -4.73 -11.94
CA TRP A 105 9.54 -5.41 -11.23
C TRP A 105 8.37 -5.77 -12.16
N GLY A 106 8.59 -5.72 -13.47
CA GLY A 106 7.66 -6.21 -14.48
C GLY A 106 6.91 -5.12 -15.26
N ALA A 107 5.95 -5.58 -16.05
CA ALA A 107 5.11 -4.75 -16.90
C ALA A 107 4.24 -3.80 -16.08
N PRO A 108 3.87 -2.62 -16.63
CA PRO A 108 2.95 -1.70 -15.97
C PRO A 108 1.65 -2.41 -15.57
N PRO A 109 1.10 -2.10 -14.36
CA PRO A 109 -0.16 -2.65 -13.93
C PRO A 109 -1.28 -2.19 -14.88
N ALA A 110 -2.23 -3.09 -15.16
CA ALA A 110 -3.41 -2.74 -15.96
C ALA A 110 -4.18 -1.59 -15.28
N ALA A 111 -4.58 -0.59 -16.07
CA ALA A 111 -5.30 0.61 -15.60
C ALA A 111 -6.70 0.29 -15.04
#